data_AF-A0A661ZZA6-F1
#
_entry.id   AF-A0A661ZZA6-F1
#
_cell.length_a   1.000
_cell.length_b   1.000
_cell.length_c   1.000
_cell.angle_alpha   90.00
_cell.angle_beta   90.00
_cell.angle_gamma   90.00
#
_symmetry.space_group_name_H-M   'P 1'
#
loop_
_entity.id
_entity.type
_entity.pdbx_description
1 polymer ?
#
loop_
_entity_poly.entity_id
_entity_poly.type
_entity_poly.pdbx_seq_one_letter_code
_entity_poly.pdbx_strand_id
1 'polypeptide(L)'
;MTAEDKIQIEKLLEEEQGRLLGFIRKRVDHEEDARDIAQDVYYQLTVGFDDIRKLTSLTSWLFTVARNKITDYFRKSKPELLSDKVVPGTDGEEGPLMLEDILPALTRSPEDEYMRTVIWETIEACLERLPEAQREVFVMNEFEDLSFKEISELT
;
A
#
# COMPACT_ATOMS: atom_id res chain seq x y z
N MET A 1 -15.53 -9.89 28.33
CA MET A 1 -15.21 -11.27 27.88
C MET A 1 -15.36 -12.27 29.02
N THR A 2 -16.44 -13.06 28.96
CA THR A 2 -16.81 -14.13 29.89
C THR A 2 -16.17 -15.47 29.51
N ALA A 3 -16.34 -16.51 30.34
CA ALA A 3 -15.88 -17.86 30.01
C ALA A 3 -16.64 -18.45 28.80
N GLU A 4 -17.92 -18.12 28.63
CA GLU A 4 -18.72 -18.53 27.48
C GLU A 4 -18.25 -17.88 26.18
N ASP A 5 -17.84 -16.61 26.24
CA ASP A 5 -17.30 -15.90 25.06
C ASP A 5 -16.02 -16.57 24.55
N LYS A 6 -15.15 -17.04 25.45
CA LYS A 6 -13.92 -17.75 25.07
C LYS A 6 -14.23 -19.07 24.33
N ILE A 7 -15.19 -19.83 24.83
CA ILE A 7 -15.61 -21.10 24.21
C ILE A 7 -16.18 -20.87 22.81
N GLN A 8 -16.97 -19.80 22.62
CA GLN A 8 -17.50 -19.46 21.30
C GLN A 8 -16.40 -19.04 20.32
N ILE A 9 -15.45 -18.23 20.77
CA ILE A 9 -14.30 -17.83 19.95
C ILE A 9 -13.45 -19.04 19.57
N GLU A 10 -13.13 -19.91 20.53
CA GLU A 10 -12.35 -21.14 20.29
C GLU A 10 -13.02 -22.03 19.23
N LYS A 11 -14.32 -22.27 19.38
CA LYS A 11 -15.09 -23.06 18.41
C LYS A 11 -15.07 -22.44 17.00
N LEU A 12 -15.27 -21.12 16.90
CA LEU A 12 -15.20 -20.42 15.62
C LEU A 12 -13.80 -20.52 14.99
N LEU A 13 -12.74 -20.43 15.80
CA LEU A 13 -11.37 -20.57 15.34
C LEU A 13 -11.10 -21.97 14.80
N GLU A 14 -11.51 -23.01 15.53
CA GLU A 14 -11.33 -24.40 15.10
C GLU A 14 -12.01 -24.68 13.77
N GLU A 15 -13.23 -24.14 13.57
CA GLU A 15 -14.02 -24.32 12.35
C GLU A 15 -13.45 -23.53 11.16
N GLU A 16 -13.01 -22.29 11.37
CA GLU A 16 -12.67 -21.37 10.27
C GLU A 16 -11.16 -21.23 10.01
N GLN A 17 -10.26 -21.67 10.91
CA GLN A 17 -8.83 -21.36 10.76
C GLN A 17 -8.22 -21.84 9.44
N GLY A 18 -8.57 -23.05 9.00
CA GLY A 18 -8.04 -23.62 7.77
C GLY A 18 -8.57 -22.89 6.53
N ARG A 19 -9.85 -22.49 6.58
CA ARG A 19 -10.52 -21.74 5.50
C ARG A 19 -9.97 -20.32 5.41
N LEU A 20 -9.79 -19.65 6.54
CA LEU A 20 -9.23 -18.31 6.63
C LEU A 20 -7.78 -18.28 6.13
N LEU A 21 -6.93 -19.17 6.64
CA LEU A 21 -5.53 -19.23 6.23
C LEU A 21 -5.41 -19.59 4.74
N GLY A 22 -6.22 -20.53 4.24
CA GLY A 22 -6.28 -20.86 2.81
C GLY A 22 -6.79 -19.70 1.94
N PHE A 23 -7.70 -18.87 2.45
CA PHE A 23 -8.17 -17.67 1.77
C PHE A 23 -7.09 -16.58 1.66
N ILE A 24 -6.31 -16.38 2.73
CA ILE A 24 -5.23 -15.39 2.78
C ILE A 24 -4.05 -15.85 1.93
N ARG A 25 -3.60 -17.11 2.06
CA ARG A 25 -2.48 -17.68 1.27
C ARG A 25 -2.66 -17.61 -0.24
N LYS A 26 -3.91 -17.57 -0.73
CA LYS A 26 -4.19 -17.38 -2.17
C LYS A 26 -3.98 -15.94 -2.65
N ARG A 27 -3.70 -15.00 -1.75
CA ARG A 27 -3.66 -13.56 -2.00
C ARG A 27 -2.35 -12.90 -1.56
N VAL A 28 -1.50 -13.59 -0.81
CA VAL A 28 -0.20 -13.07 -0.35
C VAL A 28 0.90 -14.08 -0.68
N ASP A 29 2.11 -13.60 -0.95
CA ASP A 29 3.18 -14.40 -1.55
C ASP A 29 3.90 -15.30 -0.54
N HIS A 30 4.07 -14.85 0.71
CA HIS A 30 4.77 -15.62 1.74
C HIS A 30 3.81 -16.22 2.76
N GLU A 31 4.18 -17.41 3.24
CA GLU A 31 3.40 -18.11 4.26
C GLU A 31 3.42 -17.39 5.61
N GLU A 32 4.52 -16.70 5.95
CA GLU A 32 4.63 -15.93 7.19
C GLU A 32 3.68 -14.73 7.18
N ASP A 33 3.63 -13.97 6.08
CA ASP A 33 2.68 -12.87 5.89
C ASP A 33 1.23 -13.34 6.05
N ALA A 34 0.91 -14.53 5.54
CA ALA A 34 -0.42 -15.11 5.68
C ALA A 34 -0.77 -15.44 7.13
N ARG A 35 0.20 -15.92 7.92
CA ARG A 35 0.01 -16.21 9.35
C ARG A 35 -0.13 -14.92 10.16
N ASP A 36 0.66 -13.90 9.85
CA ASP A 36 0.60 -12.59 10.52
C ASP A 36 -0.75 -11.92 10.29
N ILE A 37 -1.24 -11.91 9.05
CA ILE A 37 -2.57 -11.38 8.73
C ILE A 37 -3.67 -12.18 9.45
N ALA A 38 -3.57 -13.51 9.48
CA ALA A 38 -4.55 -14.34 10.18
C ALA A 38 -4.56 -14.04 11.70
N GLN A 39 -3.37 -13.88 12.30
CA GLN A 39 -3.22 -13.54 13.70
C GLN A 39 -3.86 -12.17 14.02
N ASP A 40 -3.66 -11.18 13.15
CA ASP A 40 -4.29 -9.86 13.24
C ASP A 40 -5.82 -9.92 13.23
N VAL A 41 -6.39 -10.77 12.37
CA VAL A 41 -7.84 -10.99 12.29
C VAL A 41 -8.35 -11.62 13.60
N TYR A 42 -7.66 -12.62 14.13
CA TYR A 42 -8.05 -13.26 15.40
C TYR A 42 -7.89 -12.32 16.60
N TYR A 43 -6.85 -11.49 16.60
CA TYR A 43 -6.70 -10.45 17.60
C TYR A 43 -7.90 -9.50 17.60
N GLN A 44 -8.32 -9.01 16.43
CA GLN A 44 -9.52 -8.17 16.34
C GLN A 44 -10.80 -8.91 16.77
N LEU A 45 -10.92 -10.20 16.46
CA LEU A 45 -12.04 -11.02 16.89
C LEU A 45 -12.13 -11.06 18.42
N THR A 46 -11.00 -11.29 19.10
CA THR A 46 -10.96 -11.39 20.57
C THR A 46 -11.22 -10.06 21.26
N VAL A 47 -10.65 -8.95 20.75
CA VAL A 47 -10.83 -7.62 21.34
C VAL A 47 -12.23 -7.06 21.07
N GLY A 48 -12.80 -7.32 19.90
CA GLY A 48 -14.10 -6.79 19.48
C GLY A 48 -15.30 -7.71 19.73
N PHE A 49 -15.10 -8.89 20.33
CA PHE A 49 -16.09 -9.97 20.32
C PHE A 49 -17.48 -9.55 20.81
N ASP A 50 -17.54 -8.72 21.85
CA ASP A 50 -18.79 -8.27 22.46
C ASP A 50 -19.72 -7.53 21.48
N ASP A 51 -19.15 -6.83 20.50
CA ASP A 51 -19.91 -6.14 19.44
C ASP A 51 -20.09 -7.01 18.20
N ILE A 52 -19.09 -7.82 17.85
CA ILE A 52 -19.13 -8.67 16.66
C ILE A 52 -20.19 -9.78 16.82
N ARG A 53 -20.37 -10.34 18.02
CA ARG A 53 -21.39 -11.38 18.27
C ARG A 53 -22.83 -10.91 18.05
N LYS A 54 -23.07 -9.60 17.98
CA LYS A 54 -24.37 -9.00 17.67
C LYS A 54 -24.65 -8.98 16.16
N LEU A 55 -23.66 -9.29 15.33
CA LEU A 55 -23.78 -9.31 13.87
C LEU A 55 -24.48 -10.59 13.39
N THR A 56 -25.11 -10.50 12.23
CA THR A 56 -25.85 -11.61 11.61
C THR A 56 -24.96 -12.81 11.22
N SER A 57 -23.66 -12.58 10.97
CA SER A 57 -22.72 -13.64 10.64
C SER A 57 -21.29 -13.30 11.06
N LEU A 58 -20.80 -14.01 12.08
CA LEU A 58 -19.40 -13.95 12.54
C LEU A 58 -18.42 -14.35 11.44
N THR A 59 -18.74 -15.37 10.66
CA THR A 59 -17.93 -15.83 9.51
C THR A 59 -17.81 -14.73 8.45
N SER A 60 -18.91 -14.06 8.10
CA SER A 60 -18.87 -12.96 7.12
C SER A 60 -17.97 -11.81 7.59
N TRP A 61 -18.06 -11.46 8.88
CA TRP A 61 -17.19 -10.46 9.49
C TRP A 61 -15.72 -10.88 9.41
N LEU A 62 -15.39 -12.13 9.73
CA LEU A 62 -14.03 -12.68 9.69
C LEU A 62 -13.37 -12.51 8.32
N PHE A 63 -14.07 -12.89 7.24
CA PHE A 63 -13.55 -12.76 5.87
C PHE A 63 -13.54 -11.30 5.37
N THR A 64 -14.40 -10.44 5.92
CA THR A 64 -14.37 -9.00 5.63
C THR A 64 -13.13 -8.35 6.22
N VAL A 65 -12.83 -8.62 7.49
CA VAL A 65 -11.62 -8.11 8.15
C VAL A 65 -10.37 -8.65 7.48
N ALA A 66 -10.33 -9.95 7.15
CA ALA A 66 -9.21 -10.54 6.43
C ALA A 66 -8.95 -9.86 5.08
N ARG A 67 -10.00 -9.55 4.31
CA ARG A 67 -9.89 -8.78 3.07
C ARG A 67 -9.30 -7.40 3.32
N ASN A 68 -9.78 -6.68 4.32
CA ASN A 68 -9.27 -5.35 4.66
C ASN A 68 -7.79 -5.42 5.06
N LYS A 69 -7.39 -6.41 5.86
CA LYS A 69 -6.00 -6.63 6.28
C LYS A 69 -5.07 -6.95 5.12
N ILE A 70 -5.54 -7.74 4.15
CA ILE A 70 -4.80 -8.00 2.90
C ILE A 70 -4.64 -6.68 2.11
N THR A 71 -5.70 -5.89 1.97
CA THR A 71 -5.62 -4.58 1.32
C THR A 71 -4.62 -3.65 2.04
N ASP A 72 -4.64 -3.62 3.37
CA ASP A 72 -3.70 -2.83 4.17
C ASP A 72 -2.26 -3.33 4.03
N TYR A 73 -2.04 -4.63 3.99
CA TYR A 73 -0.74 -5.24 3.73
C TYR A 73 -0.18 -4.75 2.39
N PHE A 74 -0.97 -4.82 1.31
CA PHE A 74 -0.53 -4.31 0.00
C PHE A 74 -0.44 -2.79 -0.08
N ARG A 75 -1.23 -2.06 0.71
CA ARG A 75 -1.10 -0.60 0.83
C ARG A 75 0.20 -0.20 1.51
N LYS A 76 0.66 -0.96 2.51
CA LYS A 76 1.95 -0.75 3.18
C LYS A 76 3.14 -1.25 2.35
N SER A 77 2.94 -2.28 1.53
CA SER A 77 3.95 -2.78 0.59
C SER A 77 4.01 -2.00 -0.71
N LYS A 78 3.03 -1.12 -1.00
CA LYS A 78 3.21 -0.09 -2.02
C LYS A 78 4.31 0.85 -1.54
N PRO A 79 5.31 1.15 -2.39
CA PRO A 79 6.17 2.30 -2.13
C PRO A 79 5.26 3.49 -1.85
N GLU A 80 5.48 4.19 -0.73
CA GLU A 80 4.84 5.47 -0.49
C GLU A 80 4.98 6.29 -1.78
N LEU A 81 3.86 6.56 -2.45
CA LEU A 81 3.88 7.36 -3.66
C LEU A 81 4.43 8.72 -3.25
N LEU A 82 5.33 9.28 -4.04
CA LEU A 82 5.93 10.59 -3.77
C LEU A 82 4.85 11.68 -3.59
N SER A 83 3.68 11.49 -4.21
CA SER A 83 2.49 12.32 -4.04
C SER A 83 1.92 12.38 -2.61
N ASP A 84 2.16 11.37 -1.77
CA ASP A 84 1.66 11.32 -0.39
C ASP A 84 2.62 12.00 0.61
N LYS A 85 3.81 12.39 0.16
CA LYS A 85 4.81 13.10 0.98
C LYS A 85 4.79 14.58 0.64
N VAL A 86 4.16 15.36 1.51
CA VAL A 86 4.29 16.81 1.52
C VAL A 86 5.61 17.16 2.20
N VAL A 87 6.51 17.79 1.46
CA VAL A 87 7.82 18.25 1.96
C VAL A 87 7.88 19.76 1.75
N PRO A 88 8.54 20.54 2.62
CA PRO A 88 8.65 21.98 2.40
C PRO A 88 9.38 22.23 1.07
N GLY A 89 8.66 22.73 0.07
CA GLY A 89 9.25 23.13 -1.21
C GLY A 89 10.26 24.24 -1.01
N THR A 90 11.17 24.42 -1.97
CA THR A 90 12.22 25.45 -1.96
C THR A 90 11.69 26.89 -1.91
N ASP A 91 10.38 27.04 -2.12
CA ASP A 91 9.63 28.27 -2.37
C ASP A 91 8.75 28.65 -1.18
N GLY A 92 8.64 27.76 -0.18
CA GLY A 92 7.75 27.93 0.97
C GLY A 92 6.27 27.59 0.70
N GLU A 93 5.92 27.09 -0.48
CA GLU A 93 4.61 26.48 -0.74
C GLU A 93 4.66 24.96 -0.50
N GLU A 94 3.69 24.44 0.25
CA GLU A 94 3.52 23.00 0.49
C GLU A 94 3.03 22.33 -0.81
N GLY A 95 3.96 21.66 -1.51
CA GLY A 95 3.70 20.92 -2.74
C GLY A 95 4.02 19.42 -2.63
N PRO A 96 3.61 18.60 -3.61
CA PRO A 96 4.07 17.23 -3.73
C PRO A 96 5.60 17.19 -3.92
N LEU A 97 6.27 16.13 -3.44
CA LEU A 97 7.68 15.88 -3.76
C LEU A 97 7.88 15.77 -5.27
N MET A 98 8.68 16.66 -5.84
CA MET A 98 9.09 16.60 -7.24
C MET A 98 10.36 15.74 -7.36
N LEU A 99 10.58 15.15 -8.53
CA LEU A 99 11.78 14.38 -8.88
C LEU A 99 13.05 15.22 -8.70
N GLU A 100 12.97 16.53 -8.97
CA GLU A 100 14.06 17.49 -8.77
C GLU A 100 14.50 17.60 -7.30
N ASP A 101 13.61 17.35 -6.33
CA ASP A 101 13.93 17.40 -4.89
C ASP A 101 14.70 16.16 -4.40
N ILE A 102 14.64 15.07 -5.16
CA ILE A 102 15.19 13.76 -4.80
C ILE A 102 16.53 13.53 -5.49
N LEU A 103 16.70 14.12 -6.68
CA LEU A 103 17.94 13.99 -7.44
C LEU A 103 19.07 14.75 -6.73
N PRO A 104 20.23 14.11 -6.49
CA PRO A 104 21.39 14.83 -6.00
C PRO A 104 21.74 15.96 -6.98
N ALA A 105 22.21 17.10 -6.48
CA ALA A 105 22.73 18.18 -7.32
C ALA A 105 24.04 17.73 -8.02
N LEU A 106 23.90 16.97 -9.11
CA LEU A 106 24.97 16.29 -9.86
C LEU A 106 25.69 17.24 -10.83
N THR A 107 26.25 18.34 -10.33
CA THR A 107 26.86 19.38 -11.19
C THR A 107 28.30 19.73 -10.85
N ARG A 108 29.16 18.76 -10.46
CA ARG A 108 30.54 19.09 -10.05
C ARG A 108 31.68 18.18 -10.55
N SER A 109 31.45 16.97 -11.08
CA SER A 109 32.54 16.14 -11.67
C SER A 109 32.13 15.22 -12.84
N PRO A 110 33.09 14.68 -13.63
CA PRO A 110 32.82 13.68 -14.68
C PRO A 110 32.14 12.40 -14.17
N GLU A 111 32.42 12.01 -12.92
CA GLU A 111 31.74 10.90 -12.26
C GLU A 111 30.26 11.20 -12.00
N ASP A 112 29.91 12.47 -11.72
CA ASP A 112 28.51 12.89 -11.58
C ASP A 112 27.75 12.76 -12.91
N GLU A 113 28.39 13.03 -14.04
CA GLU A 113 27.80 12.92 -15.38
C GLU A 113 27.50 11.45 -15.74
N TYR A 114 28.42 10.55 -15.40
CA TYR A 114 28.20 9.11 -15.51
C TYR A 114 27.04 8.64 -14.61
N MET A 115 27.03 9.06 -13.34
CA MET A 115 25.95 8.73 -12.41
C MET A 115 24.59 9.25 -12.88
N ARG A 116 24.55 10.46 -13.44
CA ARG A 116 23.33 11.04 -14.03
C ARG A 116 22.78 10.20 -15.17
N THR A 117 23.67 9.67 -16.02
CA THR A 117 23.29 8.80 -17.14
C THR A 117 22.67 7.50 -16.63
N VAL A 118 23.31 6.84 -15.66
CA VAL A 118 22.81 5.58 -15.06
C VAL A 118 21.46 5.79 -14.36
N ILE A 119 21.29 6.91 -13.66
CA ILE A 119 20.02 7.26 -13.01
C ILE A 119 18.92 7.45 -14.06
N TRP A 120 19.20 8.18 -15.14
CA TRP A 120 18.21 8.40 -16.19
C TRP A 120 17.80 7.12 -16.92
N GLU A 121 18.76 6.26 -17.27
CA GLU A 121 18.46 4.95 -17.88
C GLU A 121 17.56 4.10 -16.98
N THR A 122 17.78 4.16 -15.66
CA THR A 122 16.97 3.43 -14.69
C THR A 122 15.55 3.99 -14.60
N ILE A 123 15.40 5.33 -14.63
CA ILE A 123 14.08 5.98 -14.60
C ILE A 123 13.30 5.66 -15.88
N GLU A 124 13.93 5.75 -17.05
CA GLU A 124 13.31 5.41 -18.33
C GLU A 124 12.81 3.96 -18.36
N ALA A 125 13.65 3.02 -17.93
CA ALA A 125 13.26 1.61 -17.81
C ALA A 125 12.12 1.37 -16.80
N CYS A 126 12.01 2.19 -15.75
CA CYS A 126 10.89 2.14 -14.81
C CYS A 126 9.60 2.68 -15.42
N LEU A 127 9.68 3.80 -16.15
CA LEU A 127 8.53 4.41 -16.83
C LEU A 127 7.95 3.48 -17.90
N GLU A 128 8.78 2.74 -18.62
CA GLU A 128 8.34 1.73 -19.59
C GLU A 128 7.51 0.60 -18.98
N ARG A 129 7.66 0.33 -17.68
CA ARG A 129 6.90 -0.71 -16.96
C ARG A 129 5.55 -0.23 -16.48
N LEU A 130 5.28 1.07 -16.54
CA LEU A 130 3.98 1.64 -16.15
C LEU A 130 2.95 1.46 -17.28
N PRO A 131 1.66 1.30 -16.93
CA PRO A 131 0.57 1.43 -17.88
C PRO A 131 0.62 2.79 -18.59
N GLU A 132 0.29 2.82 -19.88
CA GLU A 132 0.41 4.00 -20.75
C GLU A 132 -0.22 5.27 -20.14
N ALA A 133 -1.46 5.18 -19.66
CA ALA A 133 -2.14 6.31 -19.02
C ALA A 133 -1.44 6.83 -17.74
N GLN A 134 -0.79 5.95 -16.97
CA GLN A 134 -0.06 6.37 -15.77
C GLN A 134 1.28 7.02 -16.12
N ARG A 135 1.95 6.51 -17.16
CA ARG A 135 3.18 7.10 -17.69
C ARG A 135 2.92 8.49 -18.26
N GLU A 136 1.84 8.67 -19.03
CA GLU A 136 1.46 9.99 -19.58
C GLU A 136 1.18 11.01 -18.49
N VAL A 137 0.37 10.67 -17.49
CA VAL A 137 0.10 11.56 -16.35
C VAL A 137 1.38 11.93 -15.59
N PHE A 138 2.30 10.97 -15.40
CA PHE A 138 3.59 11.24 -14.77
C PHE A 138 4.44 12.20 -15.62
N VAL A 139 4.47 12.00 -16.94
CA VAL A 139 5.28 12.85 -17.83
C VAL A 139 4.76 14.29 -17.83
N MET A 140 3.44 14.45 -17.98
CA MET A 140 2.78 15.76 -17.97
C MET A 140 3.02 16.52 -16.66
N ASN A 141 2.96 15.81 -15.53
CA ASN A 141 3.14 16.45 -14.24
C ASN A 141 4.60 16.79 -13.93
N GLU A 142 5.53 15.89 -14.24
CA GLU A 142 6.92 15.97 -13.77
C GLU A 142 7.88 16.62 -14.76
N PHE A 143 7.58 16.57 -16.07
CA PHE A 143 8.46 17.14 -17.11
C PHE A 143 7.82 18.31 -17.86
N GLU A 144 6.49 18.44 -17.83
CA GLU A 144 5.76 19.53 -18.48
C GLU A 144 5.15 20.53 -17.47
N ASP A 145 5.40 20.35 -16.17
CA ASP A 145 4.91 21.18 -15.05
C ASP A 145 3.39 21.38 -15.03
N LEU A 146 2.62 20.46 -15.62
CA LEU A 146 1.17 20.53 -15.60
C LEU A 146 0.61 20.08 -14.25
N SER A 147 -0.32 20.83 -13.71
CA SER A 147 -1.02 20.43 -12.50
C SER A 147 -1.97 19.26 -12.77
N PHE A 148 -2.23 18.41 -11.77
CA PHE A 148 -3.22 17.33 -11.89
C PHE A 148 -4.61 17.82 -12.33
N LYS A 149 -4.95 19.08 -12.03
CA LYS A 149 -6.19 19.69 -12.47
C LYS A 149 -6.19 19.92 -13.99
N GLU A 150 -5.10 20.44 -14.54
CA GLU A 150 -4.93 20.66 -15.98
C GLU A 150 -4.87 19.32 -16.72
N ILE A 151 -4.18 18.32 -16.15
CA ILE A 151 -4.10 16.97 -16.71
C ILE A 151 -5.49 16.31 -16.77
N SER A 152 -6.31 16.47 -15.72
CA SER A 152 -7.69 15.96 -15.68
C SER A 152 -8.65 16.68 -16.64
N GLU A 153 -8.30 17.88 -17.12
CA GLU A 153 -9.09 18.60 -18.12
C GLU A 153 -8.69 18.19 -19.56
N LEU A 154 -7.47 17.65 -19.73
CA LEU A 154 -6.91 17.16 -20.99
C LEU A 154 -7.20 15.68 -21.26
N THR A 155 -7.43 14.87 -20.21
CA THR A 155 -7.51 13.40 -20.26
C THR A 155 -8.75 12.88 -19.53
#